data_AF-A0A8C9F3W5-F1
#
_entry.id   AF-A0A8C9F3W5-F1
#
_cell.length_a   1.000
_cell.length_b   1.000
_cell.length_c   1.000
_cell.angle_alpha   90.00
_cell.angle_beta   90.00
_cell.angle_gamma   90.00
#
_symmetry.space_group_name_H-M   'P 1'
#
loop_
_entity.id
_entity.type
_entity.pdbx_description
1 polymer ?
#
loop_
_entity_poly.entity_id
_entity_poly.type
_entity_poly.pdbx_seq_one_letter_code
_entity_poly.pdbx_strand_id
1 'polypeptide(L)' 'LTAAASAQIRRPGDKRDTSNFDKEFTRQPVELTPTDKLFIMNLDQNEFAGFSYTNPEFVINV' A
#
# COMPACT_ATOMS: atom_id res chain seq x y z
N LEU A 1 0.05 -19.02 -33.82
CA LEU A 1 -0.51 -19.02 -32.45
C LEU A 1 0.42 -18.21 -31.56
N THR A 2 0.26 -16.90 -31.53
CA THR A 2 0.98 -16.05 -30.58
C THR A 2 -0.06 -15.13 -29.99
N ALA A 3 -0.39 -15.36 -28.72
CA ALA A 3 -1.33 -14.55 -27.99
C ALA A 3 -0.80 -13.11 -28.00
N ALA A 4 -1.55 -12.20 -28.63
CA ALA A 4 -1.34 -10.78 -28.46
C ALA A 4 -1.46 -10.50 -26.96
N ALA A 5 -0.35 -10.13 -26.33
CA ALA A 5 -0.35 -9.60 -24.98
C ALA A 5 -1.39 -8.49 -24.95
N SER A 6 -2.48 -8.73 -24.24
CA SER A 6 -3.60 -7.80 -24.16
C SER A 6 -3.05 -6.51 -23.55
N ALA A 7 -2.80 -5.51 -24.38
CA ALA A 7 -2.53 -4.17 -23.92
C ALA A 7 -3.76 -3.77 -23.11
N GLN A 8 -3.64 -3.74 -21.79
CA GLN A 8 -4.71 -3.27 -20.92
C GLN A 8 -5.04 -1.83 -21.33
N ILE A 9 -6.15 -1.67 -22.04
CA ILE A 9 -6.70 -0.37 -22.42
C ILE A 9 -6.96 0.39 -21.11
N ARG A 10 -6.26 1.51 -20.91
CA ARG A 10 -6.47 2.41 -19.78
C ARG A 10 -7.93 2.86 -19.77
N ARG A 11 -8.66 2.56 -18.69
CA ARG A 11 -10.00 3.11 -18.46
C ARG A 11 -9.84 4.44 -17.73
N PRO A 12 -10.11 5.60 -18.37
CA PRO A 12 -10.02 6.88 -17.69
C PRO A 12 -10.95 6.87 -16.46
N GLY A 13 -10.39 7.14 -15.28
CA GLY A 13 -11.15 7.18 -14.02
C GLY A 13 -11.29 5.86 -13.27
N ASP A 14 -10.61 4.78 -13.69
CA ASP A 14 -10.52 3.57 -12.87
C ASP A 14 -9.68 3.87 -11.60
N LYS A 15 -10.35 3.93 -10.45
CA LYS A 15 -9.73 4.21 -9.14
C LYS A 15 -8.71 3.14 -8.72
N ARG A 16 -8.67 2.00 -9.42
CA ARG A 16 -7.73 0.89 -9.17
C ARG A 16 -6.69 0.73 -10.27
N ASP A 17 -6.58 1.68 -11.21
CA ASP A 17 -5.54 1.62 -12.24
C ASP A 17 -4.15 1.72 -11.59
N THR A 18 -3.31 0.73 -11.89
CA THR A 18 -1.93 0.64 -11.42
C THR A 18 -0.92 0.75 -12.56
N SER A 19 -1.35 1.14 -13.76
CA SER A 19 -0.51 1.14 -14.96
C SER A 19 0.72 2.08 -14.91
N ASN A 20 0.79 3.01 -13.97
CA ASN A 20 1.96 3.87 -13.72
C ASN A 20 2.94 3.30 -12.69
N PHE A 21 2.66 2.14 -12.11
CA PHE A 21 3.50 1.47 -11.12
C PHE A 21 4.21 0.26 -11.74
N ASP A 22 5.36 -0.12 -11.20
CA ASP A 22 6.02 -1.36 -11.60
C ASP A 22 5.14 -2.57 -11.22
N LYS A 23 5.03 -3.52 -12.15
CA LYS A 23 4.26 -4.74 -11.95
C LYS A 23 4.87 -5.65 -10.89
N GLU A 24 6.16 -5.52 -10.58
CA GLU A 24 6.77 -6.25 -9.47
C GLU A 24 6.06 -5.93 -8.16
N PHE A 25 5.78 -4.66 -7.87
CA PHE A 25 5.06 -4.25 -6.66
C PHE A 25 3.57 -4.61 -6.71
N THR A 26 2.90 -4.38 -7.84
CA THR A 26 1.43 -4.58 -7.92
C THR A 26 1.01 -6.04 -7.97
N ARG A 27 1.97 -6.97 -8.15
CA ARG A 27 1.75 -8.42 -8.11
C ARG A 27 2.06 -9.01 -6.74
N GLN A 28 2.75 -8.29 -5.87
CA GLN A 28 3.01 -8.76 -4.51
C GLN A 28 1.69 -8.89 -3.74
N PRO A 29 1.60 -9.84 -2.78
CA PRO A 29 0.45 -9.94 -1.91
C PRO A 29 0.30 -8.68 -1.06
N VAL A 30 -0.95 -8.26 -0.82
CA VAL A 30 -1.26 -7.12 0.05
C VAL A 30 -1.29 -7.60 1.50
N GLU A 31 -0.10 -7.84 2.06
CA GLU A 31 0.07 -8.35 3.42
C GLU A 31 1.20 -7.65 4.16
N LEU A 32 1.10 -7.66 5.49
CA LEU A 32 2.18 -7.18 6.35
C LEU A 32 3.17 -8.32 6.58
N THR A 33 4.47 -8.02 6.47
CA THR A 33 5.51 -8.97 6.84
C THR A 33 5.38 -9.33 8.33
N PRO A 34 5.37 -10.62 8.70
CA PRO A 34 5.33 -11.02 10.10
C PRO A 34 6.52 -10.46 10.88
N THR A 35 6.27 -9.92 12.07
CA THR A 35 7.30 -9.36 12.94
C THR A 35 7.72 -10.33 14.04
N ASP A 36 9.01 -10.34 14.39
CA ASP A 36 9.50 -11.06 15.57
C ASP A 36 9.16 -10.28 16.85
N LYS A 37 8.38 -10.91 17.75
CA LYS A 37 7.94 -10.28 19.00
C LYS A 37 9.10 -9.89 19.92
N LEU A 38 10.18 -10.68 19.95
CA LEU A 38 11.34 -10.36 20.78
C LEU A 38 12.09 -9.14 20.23
N PHE A 39 12.13 -8.99 18.91
CA PHE A 39 12.69 -7.80 18.29
C PHE A 39 11.87 -6.55 18.65
N ILE A 40 10.54 -6.62 18.52
CA ILE A 40 9.64 -5.51 18.85
C ILE A 40 9.72 -5.11 20.33
N MET A 41 9.81 -6.08 21.25
CA MET A 41 9.92 -5.82 22.70
C MET A 41 11.21 -5.08 23.10
N ASN A 42 12.26 -5.18 22.28
CA ASN A 42 13.55 -4.55 22.55
C ASN A 42 13.67 -3.14 21.94
N LEU A 43 12.63 -2.62 21.27
CA LEU A 43 12.61 -1.27 20.72
C LEU A 43 12.22 -0.25 21.80
N ASP A 44 12.93 0.88 21.88
CA ASP A 44 12.52 2.00 22.72
C ASP A 44 11.26 2.66 22.13
N GLN A 45 10.13 2.49 22.83
CA GLN A 45 8.85 3.03 22.38
C GLN A 45 8.77 4.55 22.50
N ASN A 46 9.61 5.18 23.31
CA ASN A 46 9.58 6.63 23.49
C ASN A 46 10.10 7.38 22.26
N GLU A 47 10.88 6.74 21.38
CA GLU A 47 11.30 7.32 20.10
C GLU A 47 10.11 7.65 19.19
N PHE A 48 8.96 7.00 19.41
CA PHE A 48 7.73 7.21 18.65
C PHE A 48 6.71 8.10 19.38
N ALA A 49 7.10 8.74 20.49
CA ALA A 49 6.22 9.66 21.21
C ALA A 49 5.81 10.84 20.31
N GLY A 50 4.51 11.10 20.21
CA GLY A 50 3.97 12.16 19.34
C GLY A 50 3.84 11.76 17.87
N PHE A 51 4.08 10.49 17.49
CA PHE A 51 3.92 10.03 16.11
C PHE A 51 2.46 10.05 15.62
N SER A 52 1.49 9.86 16.52
CA SER A 52 0.08 9.83 16.16
C SER A 52 -0.42 11.18 15.65
N TYR A 53 -0.88 11.20 14.40
CA TYR A 53 -1.50 12.36 13.76
C TYR A 53 -2.76 11.93 13.01
N THR A 54 -3.80 12.77 13.05
CA THR A 54 -4.97 12.66 12.19
C THR A 54 -5.25 14.04 11.63
N ASN A 55 -5.45 14.13 10.31
CA ASN A 55 -5.77 15.40 9.67
C ASN A 55 -7.15 15.90 10.18
N PRO A 56 -7.22 17.06 10.86
CA PRO A 56 -8.48 17.58 11.40
C PRO A 56 -9.50 17.94 10.31
N GLU A 57 -9.05 18.21 9.09
CA GLU A 57 -9.90 18.52 7.94
C GLU A 57 -10.42 17.25 7.21
N PHE A 58 -10.07 16.06 7.68
CA PHE A 58 -10.53 14.82 7.07
C PHE A 58 -11.98 14.53 7.47
N VAL A 59 -12.93 15.06 6.68
CA VAL A 59 -14.36 14.79 6.83
C VAL A 59 -14.73 13.56 6.00
N ILE A 60 -15.13 12.49 6.68
CA ILE A 60 -15.70 11.31 6.02
C ILE A 60 -17.18 11.60 5.77
N ASN A 61 -17.56 11.78 4.51
CA ASN A 61 -18.97 11.72 4.13
C ASN A 61 -19.40 10.25 4.14
N VAL A 62 -20.20 9.87 5.15
CA VAL A 62 -20.84 8.55 5.25
C VAL A 62 -22.08 8.51 4.37
#